data_AF-A0A7K6QSR6-F1
#
_entry.id   AF-A0A7K6QSR6-F1
#
_cell.length_a   1.000
_cell.length_b   1.000
_cell.length_c   1.000
_cell.angle_alpha   90.00
_cell.angle_beta   90.00
_cell.angle_gamma   90.00
#
_symmetry.space_group_name_H-M   'P 1'
#
loop_
_entity.id
_entity.type
_entity.pdbx_description
1 polymer ?
#
loop_
_entity_poly.entity_id
_entity_poly.type
_entity_poly.pdbx_seq_one_letter_code
_entity_poly.pdbx_strand_id
1 'polypeptide(L)'
;VSPGNCWAFRGHQGQVVIRLPARVHLAAITVQHITKDASPSGTTISAPRDIAVFVTALLALFPEGVDADRDEETLLGMFTYDVGKEPMQTFPLKNMLLPRAFSHVKLLVKSNWGNPWYTCIYKVQVHGRMENQKLSTKGQD
;
A
#
# COMPACT_ATOMS: atom_id res chain seq x y z
N VAL A 1 -0.82 -15.00 -8.67
CA VAL A 1 -0.07 -15.21 -7.40
C VAL A 1 -0.03 -16.71 -7.14
N SER A 2 1.10 -17.24 -6.66
CA SER A 2 1.26 -18.68 -6.39
C SER A 2 1.51 -18.91 -4.90
N PRO A 3 1.01 -19.99 -4.28
CA PRO A 3 1.20 -20.27 -2.85
C PRO A 3 2.68 -20.19 -2.45
N GLY A 4 2.97 -19.53 -1.32
CA GLY A 4 4.33 -19.36 -0.81
C GLY A 4 5.11 -18.16 -1.38
N ASN A 5 4.71 -17.61 -2.53
CA ASN A 5 5.31 -16.39 -3.09
C ASN A 5 4.71 -15.13 -2.47
N CYS A 6 4.86 -14.98 -1.15
CA CYS A 6 4.39 -13.84 -0.38
C CYS A 6 5.48 -13.30 0.55
N TRP A 7 5.36 -12.03 0.92
CA TRP A 7 6.17 -11.46 1.97
C TRP A 7 5.51 -11.74 3.33
N ALA A 8 6.15 -12.59 4.13
CA ALA A 8 5.72 -12.91 5.48
C ALA A 8 6.42 -12.01 6.51
N PHE A 9 5.66 -11.46 7.46
CA PHE A 9 6.22 -10.82 8.65
C PHE A 9 5.67 -11.47 9.92
N ARG A 10 6.45 -11.39 11.00
CA ARG A 10 6.12 -12.00 12.29
C ARG A 10 4.92 -11.31 12.94
N GLY A 11 4.00 -12.10 13.47
CA GLY A 11 2.80 -11.64 14.15
C GLY A 11 1.70 -11.14 13.21
N HIS A 12 0.81 -10.30 13.75
CA HIS A 12 -0.40 -9.82 13.08
C HIS A 12 -0.37 -8.31 12.76
N GLN A 13 0.71 -7.61 13.15
CA GLN A 13 0.93 -6.21 12.88
C GLN A 13 2.26 -6.02 12.14
N GLY A 14 2.24 -5.20 11.11
CA GLY A 14 3.41 -4.95 10.27
C GLY A 14 3.13 -3.85 9.27
N GLN A 15 4.18 -3.32 8.64
CA GLN A 15 4.04 -2.25 7.67
C GLN A 15 5.02 -2.41 6.52
N VAL A 16 4.61 -1.95 5.35
CA VAL A 16 5.48 -1.81 4.18
C VAL A 16 5.34 -0.40 3.60
N VAL A 17 6.46 0.23 3.31
CA VAL A 17 6.52 1.50 2.60
C VAL A 17 6.93 1.21 1.15
N ILE A 18 6.11 1.68 0.21
CA ILE A 18 6.29 1.45 -1.22
C ILE A 18 6.65 2.78 -1.86
N ARG A 19 7.86 2.87 -2.41
CA ARG A 19 8.25 3.97 -3.30
C ARG A 19 7.63 3.76 -4.68
N LEU A 20 6.88 4.75 -5.15
CA LEU A 20 6.22 4.74 -6.45
C LEU A 20 7.21 5.14 -7.55
N PRO A 21 7.01 4.67 -8.80
CA PRO A 21 7.89 4.99 -9.92
C PRO A 21 7.86 6.48 -10.33
N ALA A 22 6.81 7.20 -9.94
CA ALA A 22 6.65 8.64 -10.15
C ALA A 22 5.80 9.24 -9.01
N ARG A 23 5.62 10.57 -9.01
CA ARG A 23 4.56 11.16 -8.17
C ARG A 23 3.20 10.80 -8.75
N VAL A 24 2.29 10.29 -7.92
CA VAL A 24 0.98 9.80 -8.33
C VAL A 24 -0.13 10.44 -7.51
N HIS A 25 -1.18 10.90 -8.17
CA HIS A 25 -2.47 11.21 -7.55
C HIS A 25 -3.21 9.91 -7.27
N LEU A 26 -3.20 9.49 -6.01
CA LEU A 26 -3.68 8.18 -5.58
C LEU A 26 -5.20 8.09 -5.66
N ALA A 27 -5.70 7.00 -6.23
CA ALA A 27 -7.13 6.72 -6.38
C ALA A 27 -7.58 5.51 -5.57
N ALA A 28 -6.81 4.41 -5.62
CA ALA A 28 -7.17 3.17 -4.96
C ALA A 28 -5.93 2.34 -4.61
N ILE A 29 -6.13 1.37 -3.73
CA ILE A 29 -5.15 0.30 -3.49
C ILE A 29 -5.82 -1.05 -3.72
N THR A 30 -5.11 -2.00 -4.32
CA THR A 30 -5.56 -3.38 -4.42
C THR A 30 -4.67 -4.27 -3.56
N VAL A 31 -5.29 -5.11 -2.75
CA VAL A 31 -4.63 -6.18 -2.02
C VAL A 31 -5.07 -7.51 -2.61
N GLN A 32 -4.11 -8.38 -2.90
CA GLN A 32 -4.38 -9.72 -3.38
C GLN A 32 -3.84 -10.76 -2.39
N HIS A 33 -4.59 -11.84 -2.18
CA HIS A 33 -4.15 -13.06 -1.51
C HIS A 33 -4.46 -14.29 -2.38
N ILE A 34 -3.90 -15.45 -2.04
CA ILE A 34 -4.32 -16.73 -2.63
C ILE A 34 -5.73 -17.10 -2.15
N THR A 35 -6.43 -17.92 -2.93
CA THR A 35 -7.71 -18.52 -2.56
C THR A 35 -7.52 -19.65 -1.55
N LYS A 36 -8.61 -20.07 -0.90
CA LYS A 36 -8.61 -21.21 0.02
C LYS A 36 -8.19 -22.51 -0.69
N ASP A 37 -8.68 -22.71 -1.91
CA ASP A 37 -8.41 -23.92 -2.69
C ASP A 37 -6.96 -24.01 -3.18
N ALA A 38 -6.31 -22.86 -3.38
CA ALA A 38 -4.89 -22.81 -3.72
C ALA A 38 -3.99 -23.01 -2.49
N SER A 39 -4.51 -22.91 -1.27
CA SER A 39 -3.71 -23.02 -0.05
C SER A 39 -3.44 -24.48 0.32
N PRO A 40 -2.17 -24.91 0.50
CA PRO A 40 -1.85 -26.26 0.93
C PRO A 40 -2.46 -26.63 2.30
N SER A 41 -2.67 -25.65 3.17
CA SER A 41 -3.31 -25.84 4.49
C SER A 41 -4.84 -25.78 4.42
N GLY A 42 -5.43 -25.49 3.25
CA GLY A 42 -6.86 -25.25 3.09
C GLY A 42 -7.37 -24.02 3.84
N THR A 43 -6.48 -23.10 4.24
CA THR A 43 -6.83 -21.90 5.01
C THR A 43 -6.11 -20.66 4.49
N THR A 44 -6.71 -19.49 4.71
CA THR A 44 -6.16 -18.16 4.37
C THR A 44 -6.04 -17.27 5.61
N ILE A 45 -5.93 -17.88 6.79
CA ILE A 45 -5.89 -17.18 8.09
C ILE A 45 -4.66 -16.27 8.25
N SER A 46 -3.62 -16.44 7.43
CA SER A 46 -2.45 -15.57 7.36
C SER A 46 -2.67 -14.31 6.53
N ALA A 47 -3.82 -14.17 5.86
CA ALA A 47 -4.12 -12.99 5.07
C ALA A 47 -4.21 -11.74 5.98
N PRO A 48 -3.78 -10.56 5.52
CA PRO A 48 -4.03 -9.33 6.24
C PRO A 48 -5.54 -9.11 6.36
N ARG A 49 -6.00 -8.53 7.48
CA ARG A 49 -7.40 -8.23 7.72
C ARG A 49 -7.62 -6.73 7.76
N ASP A 50 -7.34 -6.08 8.90
CA ASP A 50 -7.54 -4.65 9.03
C ASP A 50 -6.28 -3.93 8.57
N ILE A 51 -6.45 -3.02 7.61
CA ILE A 51 -5.37 -2.35 6.90
C ILE A 51 -5.63 -0.84 6.92
N ALA A 52 -4.58 -0.07 7.10
CA ALA A 52 -4.59 1.39 6.98
C ALA A 52 -3.56 1.83 5.94
N VAL A 53 -3.93 2.83 5.13
CA VAL A 53 -3.08 3.39 4.08
C VAL A 53 -2.69 4.80 4.44
N PHE A 54 -1.40 5.10 4.44
CA PHE A 54 -0.87 6.42 4.72
C PHE A 54 0.03 6.91 3.59
N VAL A 55 0.24 8.23 3.56
CA VAL A 55 1.25 8.90 2.75
C VAL A 55 2.06 9.85 3.61
N THR A 56 3.34 10.02 3.28
CA THR A 56 4.21 11.01 3.92
C THR A 56 4.27 12.28 3.08
N ALA A 57 4.07 13.44 3.73
CA ALA A 57 4.02 14.73 3.05
C ALA A 57 5.43 15.34 2.79
N LEU A 58 6.45 14.94 3.55
CA LEU A 58 7.69 15.73 3.68
C LEU A 58 8.68 15.60 2.51
N LEU A 59 8.74 14.46 1.80
CA LEU A 59 9.68 14.27 0.69
C LEU A 59 9.38 15.15 -0.55
N ALA A 60 8.26 15.86 -0.56
CA ALA A 60 7.88 16.73 -1.66
C ALA A 60 8.23 18.21 -1.42
N LEU A 61 8.56 18.63 -0.20
CA LEU A 61 8.64 20.05 0.15
C LEU A 61 10.06 20.57 0.45
N PHE A 62 11.02 19.73 0.86
CA PHE A 62 12.38 20.20 1.16
C PHE A 62 13.44 19.19 0.71
N PRO A 63 14.19 19.44 -0.39
CA PRO A 63 15.28 18.57 -0.84
C PRO A 63 16.55 18.68 0.02
N GLU A 64 16.65 19.67 0.91
CA GLU A 64 17.81 19.93 1.75
C GLU A 64 17.37 20.19 3.20
N GLY A 65 17.80 19.33 4.12
CA GLY A 65 17.93 19.57 5.55
C GLY A 65 16.67 19.94 6.33
N VAL A 66 16.18 19.03 7.18
CA VAL A 66 15.84 19.27 8.61
C VAL A 66 15.28 17.97 9.22
N ASP A 67 15.64 17.79 10.49
CA ASP A 67 15.48 16.69 11.43
C ASP A 67 14.34 15.67 11.20
N ALA A 68 14.74 14.41 11.19
CA ALA A 68 13.98 13.19 10.86
C ALA A 68 12.87 12.79 11.87
N ASP A 69 12.39 13.70 12.72
CA ASP A 69 11.64 13.30 13.93
C ASP A 69 10.15 13.70 13.95
N ARG A 70 9.62 14.31 12.87
CA ARG A 70 8.16 14.51 12.70
C ARG A 70 7.71 14.24 11.27
N ASP A 71 7.72 12.95 10.92
CA ASP A 71 7.01 12.44 9.75
C ASP A 71 5.50 12.58 9.96
N GLU A 72 4.91 13.70 9.53
CA GLU A 72 3.45 13.84 9.56
C GLU A 72 2.83 12.97 8.46
N GLU A 73 2.39 11.78 8.87
CA GLU A 73 1.70 10.83 8.00
C GLU A 73 0.22 11.20 7.85
N THR A 74 -0.25 11.26 6.61
CA THR A 74 -1.67 11.48 6.32
C THR A 74 -2.37 10.15 6.06
N LEU A 75 -3.39 9.82 6.85
CA LEU A 75 -4.26 8.67 6.62
C LEU A 75 -5.12 8.90 5.37
N LEU A 76 -5.03 7.99 4.39
CA LEU A 76 -5.86 8.00 3.17
C LEU A 76 -7.09 7.09 3.28
N GLY A 77 -7.05 6.11 4.16
CA GLY A 77 -8.17 5.21 4.39
C GLY A 77 -7.85 4.03 5.30
N MET A 78 -8.90 3.43 5.84
CA MET A 78 -8.86 2.18 6.58
C MET A 78 -9.85 1.21 5.94
N PHE A 79 -9.41 -0.03 5.78
CA PHE A 79 -10.12 -1.06 5.04
C PHE A 79 -9.98 -2.41 5.74
N THR A 80 -10.91 -3.32 5.45
CA THR A 80 -10.83 -4.72 5.88
C THR A 80 -10.77 -5.60 4.63
N TYR A 81 -9.68 -6.34 4.46
CA TYR A 81 -9.57 -7.38 3.45
C TYR A 81 -10.36 -8.61 3.90
N ASP A 82 -11.28 -9.08 3.06
CA ASP A 82 -12.26 -10.11 3.40
C ASP A 82 -11.92 -11.46 2.73
N VAL A 83 -11.43 -12.43 3.47
CA VAL A 83 -11.10 -13.77 2.93
C VAL A 83 -12.31 -14.53 2.39
N GLY A 84 -13.55 -14.11 2.68
CA GLY A 84 -14.77 -14.68 2.13
C GLY A 84 -15.19 -14.11 0.77
N LYS A 85 -14.50 -13.07 0.27
CA LYS A 85 -14.75 -12.46 -1.03
C LYS A 85 -13.67 -12.87 -2.05
N GLU A 86 -13.70 -12.22 -3.21
CA GLU A 86 -12.70 -12.37 -4.25
C GLU A 86 -11.27 -12.20 -3.72
N PRO A 87 -10.30 -12.99 -4.21
CA PRO A 87 -8.90 -12.95 -3.76
C PRO A 87 -8.20 -11.62 -4.08
N MET A 88 -8.74 -10.83 -5.01
CA MET A 88 -8.24 -9.50 -5.37
C MET A 88 -9.27 -8.46 -4.98
N GLN A 89 -8.93 -7.60 -4.02
CA GLN A 89 -9.85 -6.59 -3.49
C GLN A 89 -9.27 -5.20 -3.65
N THR A 90 -10.06 -4.31 -4.27
CA THR A 90 -9.68 -2.93 -4.55
C THR A 90 -10.44 -1.99 -3.64
N PHE A 91 -9.71 -1.13 -2.96
CA PHE A 91 -10.22 -0.19 -1.98
C PHE A 91 -10.04 1.24 -2.46
N PRO A 92 -11.12 1.99 -2.70
CA PRO A 92 -11.03 3.40 -3.08
C PRO A 92 -10.55 4.23 -1.89
N LEU A 93 -9.61 5.13 -2.13
CA LEU A 93 -9.06 6.02 -1.10
C LEU A 93 -9.98 7.23 -0.93
N LYS A 94 -10.29 7.60 0.31
CA LYS A 94 -11.25 8.67 0.62
C LYS A 94 -10.72 10.07 0.27
N ASN A 95 -9.40 10.21 0.20
CA ASN A 95 -8.71 11.47 -0.02
C ASN A 95 -8.29 11.69 -1.49
N MET A 96 -9.10 11.27 -2.46
CA MET A 96 -8.92 11.66 -3.88
C MET A 96 -8.91 13.18 -4.09
N LEU A 97 -9.42 13.94 -3.12
CA LEU A 97 -9.49 15.41 -3.14
C LEU A 97 -8.19 16.09 -2.71
N LEU A 98 -7.16 15.36 -2.27
CA LEU A 98 -5.85 15.98 -2.06
C LEU A 98 -5.30 16.39 -3.44
N PRO A 99 -5.05 17.69 -3.70
CA PRO A 99 -4.54 18.14 -4.99
C PRO A 99 -3.08 17.71 -5.23
N ARG A 100 -2.50 16.93 -4.31
CA ARG A 100 -1.08 16.57 -4.26
C ARG A 100 -0.86 15.16 -4.77
N ALA A 101 0.23 15.00 -5.51
CA ALA A 101 0.76 13.71 -5.91
C ALA A 101 1.81 13.24 -4.90
N PHE A 102 1.84 11.94 -4.62
CA PHE A 102 2.73 11.33 -3.62
C PHE A 102 3.72 10.38 -4.29
N SER A 103 4.92 10.26 -3.72
CA SER A 103 5.96 9.32 -4.18
C SER A 103 6.10 8.08 -3.30
N HIS A 104 5.47 8.06 -2.13
CA HIS A 104 5.53 6.96 -1.17
C HIS A 104 4.14 6.67 -0.62
N VAL A 105 3.84 5.38 -0.46
CA VAL A 105 2.62 4.90 0.18
C VAL A 105 3.01 3.90 1.26
N LYS A 106 2.49 4.09 2.47
CA LYS A 106 2.63 3.12 3.56
C LYS A 106 1.36 2.30 3.69
N LEU A 107 1.50 0.99 3.62
CA LEU A 107 0.46 0.03 3.98
C LEU A 107 0.76 -0.48 5.38
N LEU A 108 -0.11 -0.16 6.33
CA LEU A 108 -0.07 -0.66 7.70
C LEU A 108 -1.09 -1.79 7.87
N VAL A 109 -0.63 -2.99 8.18
CA VAL A 109 -1.48 -4.11 8.58
C VAL A 109 -1.62 -4.08 10.10
N LYS A 110 -2.87 -4.04 10.58
CA LYS A 110 -3.23 -3.95 11.99
C LYS A 110 -3.63 -5.30 12.59
N SER A 111 -4.11 -6.22 11.75
CA SER A 111 -4.55 -7.55 12.15
C SER A 111 -4.49 -8.52 10.96
N ASN A 112 -4.61 -9.82 11.25
CA ASN A 112 -4.79 -10.88 10.26
C ASN A 112 -6.04 -11.72 10.58
N TRP A 113 -6.26 -12.78 9.81
CA TRP A 113 -7.42 -13.66 9.96
C TRP A 113 -7.21 -14.82 10.97
N GLY A 114 -6.30 -14.66 11.93
CA GLY A 114 -6.15 -15.56 13.07
C GLY A 114 -4.89 -16.44 13.06
N ASN A 115 -3.95 -16.23 12.13
CA ASN A 115 -2.65 -16.91 12.21
C ASN A 115 -1.82 -16.31 13.38
N PRO A 116 -1.43 -17.12 14.38
CA PRO A 116 -0.77 -16.59 15.58
C PRO A 116 0.72 -16.24 15.36
N TRP A 117 1.33 -16.71 14.27
CA TRP A 117 2.78 -16.60 14.08
C TRP A 117 3.18 -15.56 13.04
N TYR A 118 2.40 -15.39 11.97
CA TYR A 118 2.77 -14.52 10.87
C TYR A 118 1.56 -14.03 10.07
N THR A 119 1.81 -13.00 9.25
CA THR A 119 0.88 -12.49 8.24
C THR A 119 1.60 -12.45 6.90
N CYS A 120 0.94 -12.84 5.81
CA CYS A 120 1.53 -12.89 4.48
C CYS A 120 0.83 -11.96 3.50
N ILE A 121 1.61 -11.08 2.87
CA ILE A 121 1.14 -10.19 1.82
C ILE A 121 1.62 -10.73 0.47
N TYR A 122 0.69 -11.11 -0.42
CA TYR A 122 1.05 -11.63 -1.75
C TYR A 122 1.27 -10.50 -2.77
N LYS A 123 0.34 -9.56 -2.86
CA LYS A 123 0.46 -8.44 -3.80
C LYS A 123 -0.26 -7.21 -3.29
N VAL A 124 0.40 -6.08 -3.47
CA VAL A 124 -0.17 -4.75 -3.27
C VAL A 124 -0.02 -3.99 -4.57
N GLN A 125 -1.09 -3.39 -5.07
CA GLN A 125 -1.06 -2.52 -6.25
C GLN A 125 -1.58 -1.16 -5.85
N VAL A 126 -0.86 -0.12 -6.24
CA VAL A 126 -1.25 1.26 -6.02
C VAL A 126 -1.75 1.83 -7.34
N HIS A 127 -2.94 2.43 -7.32
CA HIS A 127 -3.60 2.97 -8.50
C HIS A 127 -3.72 4.48 -8.40
N GLY A 128 -3.54 5.16 -9.53
CA GLY A 128 -3.65 6.61 -9.60
C GLY A 128 -3.15 7.18 -10.92
N ARG A 129 -3.22 8.50 -11.05
CA ARG A 129 -2.70 9.22 -12.23
C ARG A 129 -1.30 9.73 -11.94
N MET A 130 -0.33 9.41 -12.80
CA MET A 130 1.00 10.01 -12.72
C MET A 130 0.90 11.53 -12.92
N GLU A 131 1.65 12.28 -12.13
CA GLU A 131 1.86 13.69 -12.37
C GLU A 131 2.81 13.80 -13.57
N ASN A 132 2.29 14.26 -14.72
CA ASN A 132 3.11 14.46 -15.91
C ASN A 132 4.20 15.48 -15.56
N GLN A 133 5.47 15.06 -15.56
CA GLN A 133 6.56 16.01 -15.67
C GLN A 133 6.36 16.70 -17.02
N LYS A 134 6.10 18.01 -17.03
CA LYS A 134 6.29 18.78 -18.26
C LYS A 134 7.72 18.50 -18.70
N LEU A 135 7.89 17.80 -19.82
CA LEU A 135 9.16 17.76 -20.52
C LEU A 135 9.58 19.21 -20.65
N SER A 136 10.66 19.58 -19.98
CA SER A 136 11.37 20.80 -20.31
C SER A 136 11.83 20.62 -21.74
N THR A 137 11.02 21.10 -22.69
CA THR A 137 11.50 21.54 -23.99
C THR A 137 12.44 22.70 -23.69
N LYS A 138 13.68 22.38 -23.32
CA LYS A 138 14.79 23.29 -23.59
C LYS A 138 14.84 23.38 -25.10
N GLY A 139 14.37 24.50 -25.64
CA GLY A 139 14.83 24.95 -26.94
C GLY A 139 16.35 24.98 -26.89
N GLN A 140 16.98 24.27 -27.81
CA GLN A 140 18.34 24.54 -28.20
C GLN A 140 18.27 25.35 -29.49
N ASP A 141 19.04 26.43 -29.45
CA ASP A 141 19.16 27.52 -30.41
C ASP A 141 19.36 27.10 -31.87
#